data_AF-A0A1B6CXJ8-F1
#
_entry.id   AF-A0A1B6CXJ8-F1
#
_cell.length_a   1.000
_cell.length_b   1.000
_cell.length_c   1.000
_cell.angle_alpha   90.00
_cell.angle_beta   90.00
_cell.angle_gamma   90.00
#
_symmetry.space_group_name_H-M   'P 1'
#
loop_
_entity.id
_entity.type
_entity.pdbx_description
1 polymer ?
#
loop_
_entity_poly.entity_id
_entity_poly.type
_entity_poly.pdbx_seq_one_letter_code
_entity_poly.pdbx_strand_id
1 'polypeptide(L)'
;VFVCVVYCVFVNSHIELKSSRFLDVVKSTIFFDKSRLIKEAITHKFSLITAPRRFGKTTNLDMLREFVAIQVNEQGEVTNKNETEAYNVFRRLYIYEDKEFFYKHFGAYPVMYLDFKCDAEINSIKDVEGYFLKKAHLLFKEHEYLVKSAELSGKQRAEVARWCDAEDHKKLEHKMGLITLGELMSIHYKTKVFVLIDNYDSLFKKAMFKLDREELRKVIRYVMKRISELCNLLFIFEYGVVMGTSLIDANILNQQLTLHGFKFLEEHSYAEFFGFMDYEMYGIFQNPLLSLTENQTGYIKYWYNGYKTRSGKDVYNPHSILSCLDRGLVSTYLEGSDDLAVMFKTSPVNRLQQLLAVNSSTFQIVRSLTPDNLIDLRETYTMTAKSNNYDILFTYFLDLGYLCAYKIENKVGASFMLKVPNFEVVKFFLENASNFTNFNSTHFSLKRN
;
A
#
# COMPACT_ATOMS: atom_id res chain seq x y z
N VAL A 1 16.82 -27.83 -19.69
CA VAL A 1 17.27 -26.53 -20.23
C VAL A 1 16.04 -25.84 -20.84
N PHE A 2 15.29 -25.10 -20.03
CA PHE A 2 14.16 -24.30 -20.53
C PHE A 2 14.67 -22.90 -20.78
N VAL A 3 14.76 -22.54 -22.06
CA VAL A 3 15.16 -21.22 -22.52
C VAL A 3 13.95 -20.30 -22.32
N CYS A 4 14.04 -19.40 -21.34
CA CYS A 4 13.07 -18.34 -21.11
C CYS A 4 13.30 -17.27 -22.19
N VAL A 5 12.58 -17.36 -23.31
CA VAL A 5 12.63 -16.34 -24.37
C VAL A 5 11.65 -15.23 -24.00
N VAL A 6 12.15 -14.20 -23.34
CA VAL A 6 11.41 -12.94 -23.12
C VAL A 6 11.45 -12.15 -24.42
N TYR A 7 10.31 -12.06 -25.12
CA TYR A 7 10.16 -11.13 -26.24
C TYR A 7 9.91 -9.71 -25.70
N CYS A 8 10.88 -8.83 -25.89
CA CYS A 8 10.76 -7.39 -25.63
C CYS A 8 10.92 -6.65 -26.97
N VAL A 9 9.93 -5.85 -27.38
CA VAL A 9 9.93 -5.08 -28.65
C VAL A 9 10.05 -3.58 -28.32
N PHE A 10 10.93 -2.88 -29.05
CA PHE A 10 11.46 -1.52 -28.77
C PHE A 10 10.69 -0.37 -29.42
N VAL A 11 10.74 0.84 -28.79
CA VAL A 11 11.39 2.08 -29.29
C VAL A 11 11.78 3.00 -28.09
N ASN A 12 13.01 3.56 -28.09
CA ASN A 12 13.57 4.70 -27.31
C ASN A 12 13.21 4.94 -25.82
N SER A 13 14.16 4.56 -24.95
CA SER A 13 14.74 5.26 -23.78
C SER A 13 13.96 6.35 -23.01
N HIS A 14 12.76 6.03 -22.50
CA HIS A 14 12.29 6.57 -21.23
C HIS A 14 11.64 5.43 -20.45
N ILE A 15 12.17 5.08 -19.27
CA ILE A 15 11.44 4.19 -18.37
C ILE A 15 10.37 5.09 -17.75
N GLU A 16 9.18 5.12 -18.33
CA GLU A 16 8.13 6.04 -17.90
C GLU A 16 7.57 5.63 -16.52
N LEU A 17 8.25 6.09 -15.47
CA LEU A 17 7.97 5.76 -14.07
C LEU A 17 6.79 6.51 -13.45
N LYS A 18 6.01 7.21 -14.27
CA LYS A 18 5.06 8.21 -13.76
C LYS A 18 3.67 7.66 -13.48
N SER A 19 3.35 6.46 -13.97
CA SER A 19 2.01 5.91 -13.82
C SER A 19 1.96 4.81 -12.77
N SER A 20 1.00 4.90 -11.86
CA SER A 20 0.57 3.77 -11.03
C SER A 20 -0.52 2.94 -11.70
N ARG A 21 -1.05 3.38 -12.86
CA ARG A 21 -2.08 2.67 -13.62
C ARG A 21 -1.48 1.43 -14.27
N PHE A 22 -2.04 0.27 -13.97
CA PHE A 22 -1.55 -1.03 -14.38
C PHE A 22 -1.41 -1.15 -15.91
N LEU A 23 -2.42 -0.67 -16.66
CA LEU A 23 -2.40 -0.73 -18.14
C LEU A 23 -1.28 0.12 -18.77
N ASP A 24 -0.69 1.07 -18.04
CA ASP A 24 0.51 1.77 -18.48
C ASP A 24 1.77 1.00 -18.06
N VAL A 25 1.81 0.54 -16.81
CA VAL A 25 2.94 -0.18 -16.23
C VAL A 25 3.26 -1.45 -17.02
N VAL A 26 2.25 -2.18 -17.50
CA VAL A 26 2.44 -3.39 -18.32
C VAL A 26 3.06 -3.12 -19.69
N LYS A 27 2.98 -1.88 -20.18
CA LYS A 27 3.61 -1.44 -21.44
C LYS A 27 5.04 -0.94 -21.23
N SER A 28 5.48 -0.82 -19.99
CA SER A 28 6.84 -0.36 -19.67
C SER A 28 7.90 -1.37 -20.13
N THR A 29 9.12 -0.87 -20.29
CA THR A 29 10.28 -1.69 -20.67
C THR A 29 10.67 -2.70 -19.60
N ILE A 30 10.37 -2.42 -18.34
CA ILE A 30 10.66 -3.29 -17.19
C ILE A 30 9.34 -3.56 -16.48
N PHE A 31 8.74 -4.70 -16.81
CA PHE A 31 7.53 -5.20 -16.16
C PHE A 31 7.76 -6.62 -15.65
N PHE A 32 7.41 -6.85 -14.39
CA PHE A 32 7.32 -8.19 -13.82
C PHE A 32 5.87 -8.54 -13.56
N ASP A 33 5.44 -9.66 -14.12
CA ASP A 33 4.09 -10.13 -14.00
C ASP A 33 3.79 -10.66 -12.59
N LYS A 34 3.03 -9.87 -11.84
CA LYS A 34 2.54 -10.19 -10.48
C LYS A 34 1.03 -10.50 -10.48
N SER A 35 0.43 -10.82 -11.64
CA SER A 35 -1.01 -11.05 -11.80
C SER A 35 -1.57 -12.21 -10.96
N ARG A 36 -0.72 -13.14 -10.51
CA ARG A 36 -1.11 -14.19 -9.54
C ARG A 36 -1.62 -13.61 -8.21
N LEU A 37 -1.28 -12.37 -7.86
CA LEU A 37 -1.87 -11.63 -6.74
C LEU A 37 -3.41 -11.67 -6.78
N ILE A 38 -4.01 -11.59 -7.97
CA ILE A 38 -5.47 -11.54 -8.15
C ILE A 38 -6.13 -12.78 -7.56
N LYS A 39 -5.51 -13.95 -7.75
CA LYS A 39 -6.02 -15.21 -7.20
C LYS A 39 -5.94 -15.21 -5.67
N GLU A 40 -4.80 -14.80 -5.13
CA GLU A 40 -4.62 -14.69 -3.67
C GLU A 40 -5.61 -13.70 -3.03
N ALA A 41 -5.85 -12.57 -3.67
CA ALA A 41 -6.80 -11.53 -3.25
C ALA A 41 -8.24 -12.05 -3.16
N ILE A 42 -8.63 -12.99 -4.02
CA ILE A 42 -9.98 -13.58 -4.08
C ILE A 42 -10.11 -14.83 -3.19
N THR A 43 -8.99 -15.45 -2.79
CA THR A 43 -8.99 -16.58 -1.83
C THR A 43 -9.58 -16.18 -0.47
N HIS A 44 -9.31 -14.96 -0.03
CA HIS A 44 -9.83 -14.41 1.22
C HIS A 44 -10.94 -13.42 0.92
N LYS A 45 -12.02 -13.45 1.71
CA LYS A 45 -13.14 -12.53 1.48
C LYS A 45 -12.75 -11.08 1.72
N PHE A 46 -12.06 -10.80 2.83
CA PHE A 46 -11.53 -9.47 3.14
C PHE A 46 -10.08 -9.59 3.60
N SER A 47 -9.19 -8.87 2.92
CA SER A 47 -7.75 -8.84 3.23
C SER A 47 -7.29 -7.41 3.52
N LEU A 48 -6.47 -7.24 4.55
CA LEU A 48 -5.68 -6.04 4.78
C LEU A 48 -4.22 -6.39 4.57
N ILE A 49 -3.61 -5.81 3.55
CA ILE A 49 -2.24 -6.12 3.13
C ILE A 49 -1.39 -4.88 3.35
N THR A 50 -0.23 -5.05 3.98
CA THR A 50 0.69 -3.94 4.22
C THR A 50 1.99 -4.11 3.46
N ALA A 51 2.47 -2.98 2.93
CA ALA A 51 3.80 -2.86 2.37
C ALA A 51 4.29 -1.41 2.52
N PRO A 52 5.60 -1.17 2.66
CA PRO A 52 6.15 0.17 2.73
C PRO A 52 5.80 1.00 1.49
N ARG A 53 6.07 2.31 1.58
CA ARG A 53 5.86 3.21 0.43
C ARG A 53 6.67 2.72 -0.77
N ARG A 54 6.08 2.87 -1.96
CA ARG A 54 6.71 2.54 -3.25
C ARG A 54 7.00 1.04 -3.50
N PHE A 55 6.45 0.12 -2.73
CA PHE A 55 6.51 -1.34 -2.97
C PHE A 55 5.43 -1.92 -3.91
N GLY A 56 4.73 -1.05 -4.67
CA GLY A 56 3.77 -1.50 -5.70
C GLY A 56 2.31 -1.64 -5.26
N LYS A 57 1.94 -1.21 -4.04
CA LYS A 57 0.54 -1.31 -3.52
C LYS A 57 -0.51 -0.76 -4.49
N THR A 58 -0.41 0.51 -4.87
CA THR A 58 -1.39 1.16 -5.74
C THR A 58 -1.47 0.48 -7.11
N THR A 59 -0.34 0.11 -7.71
CA THR A 59 -0.31 -0.61 -9.00
C THR A 59 -0.93 -1.99 -8.92
N ASN A 60 -0.67 -2.73 -7.84
CA ASN A 60 -1.27 -4.03 -7.58
C ASN A 60 -2.78 -3.95 -7.36
N LEU A 61 -3.24 -2.91 -6.66
CA LEU A 61 -4.66 -2.68 -6.43
C LEU A 61 -5.38 -2.23 -7.71
N ASP A 62 -4.73 -1.39 -8.53
CA ASP A 62 -5.20 -0.99 -9.85
C ASP A 62 -5.28 -2.20 -10.79
N MET A 63 -4.26 -3.07 -10.83
CA MET A 63 -4.30 -4.34 -11.56
C MET A 63 -5.49 -5.20 -11.16
N LEU A 64 -5.75 -5.34 -9.86
CA LEU A 64 -6.91 -6.08 -9.37
C LEU A 64 -8.22 -5.43 -9.84
N ARG A 65 -8.32 -4.08 -9.76
CA ARG A 65 -9.48 -3.32 -10.27
C ARG A 65 -9.72 -3.61 -11.75
N GLU A 66 -8.71 -3.43 -12.59
CA GLU A 66 -8.81 -3.62 -14.04
C GLU A 66 -9.21 -5.06 -14.42
N PHE A 67 -8.82 -6.04 -13.62
CA PHE A 67 -9.21 -7.44 -13.84
C PHE A 67 -10.67 -7.71 -13.47
N VAL A 68 -11.13 -7.29 -12.28
CA VAL A 68 -12.44 -7.70 -11.74
C VAL A 68 -13.59 -6.80 -12.21
N ALA A 69 -13.32 -5.55 -12.61
CA ALA A 69 -14.33 -4.54 -12.87
C ALA A 69 -15.21 -4.82 -14.10
N ILE A 70 -16.53 -4.73 -13.90
CA ILE A 70 -17.49 -4.60 -15.01
C ILE A 70 -17.23 -3.27 -15.71
N GLN A 71 -16.91 -3.35 -17.00
CA GLN A 71 -16.61 -2.18 -17.83
C GLN A 71 -17.90 -1.60 -18.38
N VAL A 72 -18.14 -0.31 -18.16
CA VAL A 72 -19.30 0.42 -18.65
C VAL A 72 -18.90 1.59 -19.55
N ASN A 73 -19.74 1.95 -20.51
CA ASN A 73 -19.58 3.18 -21.28
C ASN A 73 -20.02 4.42 -20.46
N GLU A 74 -19.90 5.62 -21.04
CA GLU A 74 -20.32 6.87 -20.39
C GLU A 74 -21.82 6.89 -20.03
N GLN A 75 -22.63 6.07 -20.68
CA GLN A 75 -24.05 5.91 -20.43
C GLN A 75 -24.36 4.88 -19.32
N GLY A 76 -23.34 4.17 -18.81
CA GLY A 76 -23.48 3.13 -17.78
C GLY A 76 -23.85 1.76 -18.32
N GLU A 77 -23.82 1.56 -19.65
CA GLU A 77 -24.14 0.28 -20.27
C GLU A 77 -22.92 -0.64 -20.27
N VAL A 78 -23.14 -1.92 -19.94
CA VAL A 78 -22.07 -2.92 -19.88
C VAL A 78 -21.50 -3.17 -21.27
N THR A 79 -20.18 -2.98 -21.40
CA THR A 79 -19.43 -3.23 -22.63
C THR A 79 -19.00 -4.69 -22.74
N ASN A 80 -18.70 -5.15 -23.96
CA ASN A 80 -18.19 -6.50 -24.17
C ASN A 80 -16.79 -6.65 -23.57
N LYS A 81 -16.69 -7.34 -22.43
CA LYS A 81 -15.42 -7.54 -21.72
C LYS A 81 -14.31 -8.16 -22.56
N ASN A 82 -14.65 -8.97 -23.58
CA ASN A 82 -13.66 -9.62 -24.46
C ASN A 82 -13.03 -8.69 -25.50
N GLU A 83 -13.56 -7.48 -25.68
CA GLU A 83 -13.05 -6.48 -26.63
C GLU A 83 -12.21 -5.39 -25.94
N THR A 84 -12.12 -5.45 -24.61
CA THR A 84 -11.43 -4.45 -23.80
C THR A 84 -9.91 -4.55 -23.93
N GLU A 85 -9.21 -3.42 -23.72
CA GLU A 85 -7.76 -3.40 -23.61
C GLU A 85 -7.27 -4.32 -22.48
N ALA A 86 -7.94 -4.27 -21.32
CA ALA A 86 -7.63 -5.12 -20.17
C ALA A 86 -7.63 -6.61 -20.55
N TYR A 87 -8.64 -7.08 -21.29
CA TYR A 87 -8.70 -8.49 -21.71
C TYR A 87 -7.50 -8.89 -22.59
N ASN A 88 -7.09 -8.01 -23.51
CA ASN A 88 -5.90 -8.25 -24.34
C ASN A 88 -4.61 -8.34 -23.54
N VAL A 89 -4.48 -7.51 -22.51
CA VAL A 89 -3.35 -7.52 -21.58
C VAL A 89 -3.35 -8.81 -20.75
N PHE A 90 -4.45 -9.08 -20.02
CA PHE A 90 -4.48 -10.18 -19.05
C PHE A 90 -4.36 -11.57 -19.67
N ARG A 91 -4.74 -11.76 -20.94
CA ARG A 91 -4.51 -13.03 -21.68
C ARG A 91 -3.04 -13.38 -21.88
N ARG A 92 -2.13 -12.43 -21.68
CA ARG A 92 -0.68 -12.61 -21.83
C ARG A 92 0.04 -12.77 -20.49
N LEU A 93 -0.71 -12.76 -19.39
CA LEU A 93 -0.19 -12.80 -18.03
C LEU A 93 -0.45 -14.15 -17.36
N TYR A 94 0.30 -14.46 -16.31
CA TYR A 94 0.24 -15.70 -15.54
C TYR A 94 -1.17 -16.02 -15.02
N ILE A 95 -1.99 -15.01 -14.74
CA ILE A 95 -3.38 -15.23 -14.31
C ILE A 95 -4.23 -15.95 -15.36
N TYR A 96 -3.85 -15.90 -16.65
CA TYR A 96 -4.55 -16.60 -17.74
C TYR A 96 -4.22 -18.09 -17.83
N GLU A 97 -3.16 -18.56 -17.14
CA GLU A 97 -2.84 -20.00 -17.06
C GLU A 97 -4.01 -20.78 -16.45
N ASP A 98 -4.70 -20.20 -15.47
CA ASP A 98 -5.93 -20.73 -14.87
C ASP A 98 -7.17 -20.15 -15.57
N LYS A 99 -7.53 -20.75 -16.72
CA LYS A 99 -8.64 -20.28 -17.55
C LYS A 99 -9.99 -20.29 -16.83
N GLU A 100 -10.23 -21.27 -15.97
CA GLU A 100 -11.50 -21.37 -15.22
C GLU A 100 -11.63 -20.17 -14.27
N PHE A 101 -10.59 -19.93 -13.47
CA PHE A 101 -10.54 -18.75 -12.60
C PHE A 101 -10.66 -17.46 -13.40
N PHE A 102 -9.93 -17.36 -14.51
CA PHE A 102 -9.91 -16.19 -15.38
C PHE A 102 -11.32 -15.82 -15.85
N TYR A 103 -12.01 -16.73 -16.53
CA TYR A 103 -13.32 -16.44 -17.11
C TYR A 103 -14.41 -16.22 -16.07
N LYS A 104 -14.27 -16.85 -14.89
CA LYS A 104 -15.18 -16.68 -13.76
C LYS A 104 -15.11 -15.28 -13.15
N HIS A 105 -13.91 -14.73 -12.99
CA HIS A 105 -13.70 -13.50 -12.21
C HIS A 105 -13.38 -12.26 -13.07
N PHE A 106 -12.93 -12.43 -14.31
CA PHE A 106 -12.62 -11.31 -15.19
C PHE A 106 -13.89 -10.53 -15.58
N GLY A 107 -13.90 -9.24 -15.25
CA GLY A 107 -15.01 -8.31 -15.51
C GLY A 107 -16.35 -8.76 -14.92
N ALA A 108 -16.34 -9.34 -13.71
CA ALA A 108 -17.50 -9.98 -13.09
C ALA A 108 -18.13 -9.18 -11.94
N TYR A 109 -17.49 -8.10 -11.47
CA TYR A 109 -17.93 -7.36 -10.29
C TYR A 109 -18.01 -5.85 -10.53
N PRO A 110 -19.03 -5.16 -10.01
CA PRO A 110 -18.95 -3.73 -9.82
C PRO A 110 -17.90 -3.43 -8.76
N VAL A 111 -17.06 -2.42 -9.00
CA VAL A 111 -15.93 -2.10 -8.14
C VAL A 111 -16.09 -0.74 -7.52
N MET A 112 -15.92 -0.69 -6.20
CA MET A 112 -15.79 0.54 -5.43
C MET A 112 -14.31 0.76 -5.09
N TYR A 113 -13.66 1.70 -5.77
CA TYR A 113 -12.26 2.04 -5.53
C TYR A 113 -12.12 3.30 -4.67
N LEU A 114 -11.52 3.18 -3.50
CA LEU A 114 -11.37 4.25 -2.52
C LEU A 114 -9.90 4.49 -2.19
N ASP A 115 -9.33 5.58 -2.69
CA ASP A 115 -8.00 6.02 -2.26
C ASP A 115 -8.11 7.06 -1.14
N PHE A 116 -7.65 6.71 0.06
CA PHE A 116 -7.63 7.60 1.22
C PHE A 116 -6.37 8.47 1.34
N LYS A 117 -5.48 8.48 0.33
CA LYS A 117 -4.30 9.36 0.32
C LYS A 117 -4.72 10.81 0.61
N CYS A 118 -4.29 11.31 1.76
CA CYS A 118 -4.71 12.61 2.28
C CYS A 118 -3.56 13.62 2.20
N ASP A 119 -3.74 14.61 1.33
CA ASP A 119 -2.85 15.76 1.20
C ASP A 119 -3.38 16.99 1.96
N ALA A 120 -4.58 16.89 2.58
CA ALA A 120 -5.16 17.95 3.38
C ALA A 120 -4.62 17.94 4.82
N GLU A 121 -4.63 19.12 5.46
CA GLU A 121 -4.40 19.21 6.89
C GLU A 121 -5.59 18.64 7.68
N ILE A 122 -5.29 17.95 8.78
CA ILE A 122 -6.29 17.38 9.69
C ILE A 122 -6.10 18.02 11.05
N ASN A 123 -7.01 18.91 11.43
CA ASN A 123 -6.97 19.70 12.67
C ASN A 123 -8.10 19.32 13.66
N SER A 124 -9.06 18.50 13.21
CA SER A 124 -10.15 17.99 14.04
C SER A 124 -10.79 16.73 13.44
N ILE A 125 -11.68 16.07 14.18
CA ILE A 125 -12.51 15.00 13.62
C ILE A 125 -13.42 15.51 12.48
N LYS A 126 -13.87 16.77 12.53
CA LYS A 126 -14.74 17.34 11.50
C LYS A 126 -14.06 17.40 10.13
N ASP A 127 -12.74 17.60 10.10
CA ASP A 127 -11.97 17.59 8.86
C ASP A 127 -11.97 16.18 8.24
N VAL A 128 -11.88 15.15 9.08
CA VAL A 128 -11.97 13.75 8.65
C VAL A 128 -13.37 13.42 8.16
N GLU A 129 -14.42 13.83 8.88
CA GLU A 129 -15.81 13.63 8.45
C GLU A 129 -16.08 14.31 7.10
N GLY A 130 -15.62 15.56 6.93
CA GLY A 130 -15.70 16.30 5.66
C GLY A 130 -14.88 15.65 4.54
N TYR A 131 -13.73 15.06 4.86
CA TYR A 131 -12.93 14.30 3.91
C TYR A 131 -13.66 13.05 3.40
N PHE A 132 -14.29 12.27 4.30
CA PHE A 132 -15.12 11.13 3.91
C PHE A 132 -16.32 11.56 3.05
N LEU A 133 -16.95 12.69 3.39
CA LEU A 133 -18.05 13.25 2.61
C LEU A 133 -17.60 13.59 1.18
N LYS A 134 -16.44 14.24 1.05
CA LYS A 134 -15.85 14.56 -0.26
C LYS A 134 -15.49 13.30 -1.04
N LYS A 135 -14.93 12.28 -0.39
CA LYS A 135 -14.61 11.00 -1.04
C LYS A 135 -15.86 10.27 -1.53
N ALA A 136 -16.93 10.26 -0.72
CA ALA A 136 -18.21 9.73 -1.16
C ALA A 136 -18.76 10.51 -2.37
N HIS A 137 -18.78 11.84 -2.34
CA HIS A 137 -19.19 12.67 -3.48
C HIS A 137 -18.44 12.32 -4.79
N LEU A 138 -17.11 12.22 -4.72
CA LEU A 138 -16.30 11.87 -5.89
C LEU A 138 -16.63 10.48 -6.42
N LEU A 139 -16.82 9.51 -5.53
CA LEU A 139 -17.16 8.14 -5.92
C LEU A 139 -18.58 8.06 -6.51
N PHE A 140 -19.55 8.81 -5.99
CA PHE A 140 -20.87 8.93 -6.61
C PHE A 140 -20.79 9.54 -8.01
N LYS A 141 -19.92 10.53 -8.24
CA LYS A 141 -19.68 11.10 -9.56
C LYS A 141 -19.07 10.10 -10.54
N GLU A 142 -18.13 9.27 -10.10
CA GLU A 142 -17.60 8.16 -10.91
C GLU A 142 -18.70 7.18 -11.34
N HIS A 143 -19.77 7.08 -10.55
CA HIS A 143 -20.95 6.26 -10.82
C HIS A 143 -22.22 7.07 -11.16
N GLU A 144 -22.08 8.28 -11.73
CA GLU A 144 -23.21 9.18 -12.01
C GLU A 144 -24.24 8.57 -12.98
N TYR A 145 -23.83 7.62 -13.82
CA TYR A 145 -24.73 6.86 -14.69
C TYR A 145 -25.89 6.18 -13.93
N LEU A 146 -25.73 5.90 -12.63
CA LEU A 146 -26.80 5.37 -11.79
C LEU A 146 -28.02 6.31 -11.69
N VAL A 147 -27.86 7.62 -11.95
CA VAL A 147 -28.99 8.57 -12.07
C VAL A 147 -29.97 8.17 -13.18
N LYS A 148 -29.53 7.39 -14.17
CA LYS A 148 -30.37 6.90 -15.28
C LYS A 148 -30.73 5.41 -15.16
N SER A 149 -30.34 4.75 -14.07
CA SER A 149 -30.56 3.31 -13.89
C SER A 149 -32.06 2.98 -13.88
N ALA A 150 -32.46 2.06 -14.76
CA ALA A 150 -33.81 1.51 -14.81
C ALA A 150 -34.12 0.60 -13.60
N GLU A 151 -33.08 0.02 -13.00
CA GLU A 151 -33.18 -0.89 -11.85
C GLU A 151 -33.37 -0.14 -10.52
N LEU A 152 -33.08 1.17 -10.49
CA LEU A 152 -33.25 2.01 -9.30
C LEU A 152 -34.63 2.68 -9.29
N SER A 153 -35.21 2.85 -8.10
CA SER A 153 -36.43 3.65 -7.91
C SER A 153 -36.17 5.14 -8.12
N GLY A 154 -37.24 5.92 -8.33
CA GLY A 154 -37.12 7.38 -8.45
C GLY A 154 -36.47 8.06 -7.23
N LYS A 155 -36.70 7.54 -6.02
CA LYS A 155 -36.07 8.03 -4.79
C LYS A 155 -34.56 7.75 -4.77
N GLN A 156 -34.16 6.54 -5.15
CA GLN A 156 -32.74 6.15 -5.22
C GLN A 156 -31.99 6.95 -6.28
N ARG A 157 -32.57 7.17 -7.47
CA ARG A 157 -31.96 8.05 -8.49
C ARG A 157 -31.80 9.48 -8.01
N ALA A 158 -32.81 10.02 -7.31
CA ALA A 158 -32.72 11.34 -6.71
C ALA A 158 -31.63 11.42 -5.62
N GLU A 159 -31.42 10.35 -4.86
CA GLU A 159 -30.33 10.26 -3.89
C GLU A 159 -28.95 10.28 -4.56
N VAL A 160 -28.75 9.51 -5.64
CA VAL A 160 -27.52 9.58 -6.46
C VAL A 160 -27.29 11.01 -6.96
N ALA A 161 -28.31 11.65 -7.51
CA ALA A 161 -28.21 13.02 -8.03
C ALA A 161 -27.79 14.02 -6.94
N ARG A 162 -28.33 13.90 -5.71
CA ARG A 162 -27.93 14.74 -4.58
C ARG A 162 -26.48 14.53 -4.17
N TRP A 163 -25.98 13.30 -4.21
CA TRP A 163 -24.57 13.01 -3.96
C TRP A 163 -23.65 13.54 -5.07
N CYS A 164 -24.11 13.56 -6.33
CA CYS A 164 -23.35 14.09 -7.46
C CYS A 164 -23.34 15.63 -7.50
N ASP A 165 -24.35 16.28 -6.91
CA ASP A 165 -24.43 17.74 -6.87
C ASP A 165 -23.34 18.37 -5.99
N ALA A 166 -22.84 19.53 -6.40
CA ALA A 166 -21.71 20.21 -5.75
C ALA A 166 -22.05 20.85 -4.40
N GLU A 167 -23.32 21.14 -4.11
CA GLU A 167 -23.74 21.80 -2.86
C GLU A 167 -24.62 20.89 -2.00
N ASP A 168 -25.49 20.08 -2.61
CA ASP A 168 -26.40 19.21 -1.87
C ASP A 168 -25.68 18.08 -1.14
N HIS A 169 -24.58 17.56 -1.69
CA HIS A 169 -23.79 16.53 -1.00
C HIS A 169 -23.28 17.01 0.36
N LYS A 170 -23.00 18.32 0.52
CA LYS A 170 -22.52 18.90 1.77
C LYS A 170 -23.55 18.83 2.89
N LYS A 171 -24.82 18.65 2.55
CA LYS A 171 -25.96 18.54 3.48
C LYS A 171 -26.29 17.08 3.83
N LEU A 172 -25.62 16.12 3.21
CA LEU A 172 -25.87 14.69 3.41
C LEU A 172 -25.06 14.14 4.59
N GLU A 173 -25.56 13.04 5.16
CA GLU A 173 -24.85 12.34 6.20
C GLU A 173 -23.69 11.52 5.62
N HIS A 174 -22.47 12.01 5.88
CA HIS A 174 -21.22 11.38 5.50
C HIS A 174 -21.07 9.91 5.98
N LYS A 175 -21.83 9.51 7.01
CA LYS A 175 -21.78 8.17 7.59
C LYS A 175 -22.33 7.06 6.69
N MET A 176 -23.29 7.36 5.82
CA MET A 176 -23.99 6.34 5.03
C MET A 176 -23.59 6.32 3.57
N GLY A 177 -23.03 7.42 3.03
CA GLY A 177 -22.81 7.58 1.58
C GLY A 177 -22.12 6.41 0.89
N LEU A 178 -20.99 5.92 1.44
CA LEU A 178 -20.25 4.81 0.83
C LEU A 178 -21.04 3.49 0.87
N ILE A 179 -21.77 3.23 1.95
CA ILE A 179 -22.62 2.03 2.07
C ILE A 179 -23.78 2.13 1.09
N THR A 180 -24.47 3.28 1.06
CA THR A 180 -25.56 3.56 0.13
C THR A 180 -25.13 3.32 -1.31
N LEU A 181 -23.96 3.85 -1.72
CA LEU A 181 -23.48 3.62 -3.08
C LEU A 181 -23.26 2.13 -3.38
N GLY A 182 -22.69 1.39 -2.42
CA GLY A 182 -22.52 -0.07 -2.54
C GLY A 182 -23.86 -0.79 -2.74
N GLU A 183 -24.89 -0.42 -1.99
CA GLU A 183 -26.25 -0.97 -2.15
C GLU A 183 -26.82 -0.65 -3.53
N LEU A 184 -26.71 0.60 -3.98
CA LEU A 184 -27.23 1.04 -5.27
C LEU A 184 -26.52 0.34 -6.44
N MET A 185 -25.20 0.17 -6.36
CA MET A 185 -24.42 -0.61 -7.33
C MET A 185 -24.86 -2.08 -7.31
N SER A 186 -25.06 -2.67 -6.13
CA SER A 186 -25.50 -4.05 -6.00
C SER A 186 -26.87 -4.28 -6.64
N ILE A 187 -27.81 -3.35 -6.45
CA ILE A 187 -29.13 -3.38 -7.09
C ILE A 187 -29.02 -3.24 -8.60
N HIS A 188 -28.26 -2.25 -9.08
CA HIS A 188 -28.11 -1.98 -10.51
C HIS A 188 -27.47 -3.16 -11.27
N TYR A 189 -26.38 -3.72 -10.74
CA TYR A 189 -25.66 -4.83 -11.38
C TYR A 189 -26.19 -6.21 -11.02
N LYS A 190 -27.12 -6.30 -10.07
CA LYS A 190 -27.69 -7.57 -9.55
C LYS A 190 -26.61 -8.54 -9.05
N THR A 191 -25.51 -7.99 -8.57
CA THR A 191 -24.38 -8.72 -8.00
C THR A 191 -23.68 -7.84 -6.97
N LYS A 192 -23.02 -8.46 -6.03
CA LYS A 192 -22.33 -7.77 -4.94
C LYS A 192 -21.08 -7.03 -5.41
N VAL A 193 -20.72 -6.02 -4.65
CA VAL A 193 -19.63 -5.08 -4.96
C VAL A 193 -18.29 -5.60 -4.46
N PHE A 194 -17.24 -5.39 -5.26
CA PHE A 194 -15.85 -5.58 -4.86
C PHE A 194 -15.30 -4.25 -4.32
N VAL A 195 -14.80 -4.23 -3.09
CA VAL A 195 -14.26 -3.01 -2.46
C VAL A 195 -12.74 -3.01 -2.50
N LEU A 196 -12.16 -1.94 -3.02
CA LEU A 196 -10.72 -1.74 -3.03
C LEU A 196 -10.41 -0.45 -2.27
N ILE A 197 -9.57 -0.54 -1.24
CA ILE A 197 -9.20 0.60 -0.40
C ILE A 197 -7.69 0.76 -0.43
N ASP A 198 -7.18 1.87 -0.98
CA ASP A 198 -5.76 2.24 -0.89
C ASP A 198 -5.53 3.30 0.19
N ASN A 199 -4.30 3.35 0.70
CA ASN A 199 -3.82 4.35 1.64
C ASN A 199 -4.75 4.57 2.85
N TYR A 200 -5.40 3.49 3.32
CA TYR A 200 -6.39 3.53 4.40
C TYR A 200 -5.85 4.20 5.67
N ASP A 201 -4.54 4.11 5.85
CA ASP A 201 -3.80 4.59 7.00
C ASP A 201 -3.32 6.05 6.91
N SER A 202 -3.55 6.71 5.76
CA SER A 202 -3.07 8.06 5.52
C SER A 202 -3.70 9.10 6.47
N LEU A 203 -4.99 8.96 6.79
CA LEU A 203 -5.72 9.96 7.56
C LEU A 203 -5.25 10.09 9.01
N PHE A 204 -5.12 8.97 9.72
CA PHE A 204 -4.62 9.03 11.09
C PHE A 204 -3.12 9.27 11.16
N LYS A 205 -2.32 8.92 10.13
CA LYS A 205 -0.92 9.37 10.07
C LYS A 205 -0.82 10.88 10.07
N LYS A 206 -1.62 11.57 9.25
CA LYS A 206 -1.67 13.05 9.25
C LYS A 206 -2.15 13.61 10.58
N ALA A 207 -3.20 13.00 11.15
CA ALA A 207 -3.74 13.42 12.44
C ALA A 207 -2.74 13.23 13.60
N MET A 208 -1.93 12.18 13.57
CA MET A 208 -1.01 11.81 14.65
C MET A 208 0.00 12.92 15.00
N PHE A 209 0.40 13.74 14.02
CA PHE A 209 1.38 14.81 14.21
C PHE A 209 0.78 16.18 14.55
N LYS A 210 -0.56 16.30 14.60
CA LYS A 210 -1.25 17.59 14.74
C LYS A 210 -2.24 17.60 15.90
N LEU A 211 -3.02 16.54 16.05
CA LEU A 211 -4.09 16.47 17.04
C LEU A 211 -3.58 16.11 18.42
N ASP A 212 -4.35 16.39 19.47
CA ASP A 212 -4.10 15.84 20.81
C ASP A 212 -4.54 14.37 20.93
N ARG A 213 -4.31 13.76 22.10
CA ARG A 213 -4.64 12.36 22.39
C ARG A 213 -6.12 12.04 22.23
N GLU A 214 -7.01 12.90 22.71
CA GLU A 214 -8.44 12.62 22.71
C GLU A 214 -9.01 12.73 21.29
N GLU A 215 -8.63 13.77 20.58
CA GLU A 215 -9.09 14.02 19.21
C GLU A 215 -8.49 12.99 18.24
N LEU A 216 -7.21 12.63 18.39
CA LEU A 216 -6.60 11.52 17.64
C LEU A 216 -7.34 10.20 17.85
N ARG A 217 -7.71 9.87 19.10
CA ARG A 217 -8.48 8.65 19.40
C ARG A 217 -9.85 8.66 18.71
N LYS A 218 -10.50 9.82 18.61
CA LYS A 218 -11.78 9.94 17.87
C LYS A 218 -11.54 9.69 16.37
N VAL A 219 -10.52 10.29 15.78
CA VAL A 219 -10.15 10.10 14.36
C VAL A 219 -9.86 8.64 14.04
N ILE A 220 -8.97 7.97 14.80
CA ILE A 220 -8.62 6.57 14.55
C ILE A 220 -9.87 5.68 14.60
N ARG A 221 -10.69 5.83 15.66
CA ARG A 221 -11.93 5.05 15.80
C ARG A 221 -12.89 5.31 14.65
N TYR A 222 -13.01 6.57 14.23
CA TYR A 222 -13.87 6.96 13.13
C TYR A 222 -13.45 6.26 11.82
N VAL A 223 -12.19 6.44 11.40
CA VAL A 223 -11.65 5.88 10.15
C VAL A 223 -11.79 4.35 10.13
N MET A 224 -11.35 3.69 11.20
CA MET A 224 -11.38 2.24 11.31
C MET A 224 -12.81 1.68 11.34
N LYS A 225 -13.76 2.38 11.97
CA LYS A 225 -15.18 2.01 11.92
C LYS A 225 -15.72 2.05 10.49
N ARG A 226 -15.41 3.11 9.73
CA ARG A 226 -15.86 3.24 8.33
C ARG A 226 -15.29 2.14 7.44
N ILE A 227 -13.99 1.84 7.55
CA ILE A 227 -13.35 0.75 6.80
C ILE A 227 -13.97 -0.60 7.17
N SER A 228 -14.21 -0.84 8.47
CA SER A 228 -14.82 -2.07 8.96
C SER A 228 -16.22 -2.30 8.40
N GLU A 229 -17.05 -1.25 8.28
CA GLU A 229 -18.39 -1.36 7.69
C GLU A 229 -18.34 -1.76 6.21
N LEU A 230 -17.40 -1.20 5.44
CA LEU A 230 -17.17 -1.57 4.04
C LEU A 230 -16.66 -3.00 3.86
N CYS A 231 -16.10 -3.60 4.92
CA CYS A 231 -15.57 -4.96 4.89
C CYS A 231 -16.49 -6.00 5.56
N ASN A 232 -17.62 -5.59 6.17
CA ASN A 232 -18.46 -6.50 6.96
C ASN A 232 -19.88 -6.68 6.43
N LEU A 233 -20.37 -5.79 5.56
CA LEU A 233 -21.72 -5.89 5.02
C LEU A 233 -21.77 -6.93 3.89
N LEU A 234 -21.72 -8.21 4.26
CA LEU A 234 -21.60 -9.37 3.36
C LEU A 234 -22.75 -9.53 2.35
N PHE A 235 -23.88 -8.85 2.58
CA PHE A 235 -25.01 -8.79 1.66
C PHE A 235 -24.80 -7.77 0.52
N ILE A 236 -23.90 -6.81 0.72
CA ILE A 236 -23.52 -5.78 -0.27
C ILE A 236 -22.20 -6.15 -0.93
N PHE A 237 -21.20 -6.54 -0.12
CA PHE A 237 -19.82 -6.68 -0.56
C PHE A 237 -19.42 -8.16 -0.66
N GLU A 238 -18.86 -8.53 -1.80
CA GLU A 238 -18.40 -9.90 -2.05
C GLU A 238 -16.95 -10.09 -1.60
N TYR A 239 -16.07 -9.18 -2.01
CA TYR A 239 -14.66 -9.18 -1.67
C TYR A 239 -14.19 -7.79 -1.27
N GLY A 240 -13.15 -7.72 -0.44
CA GLY A 240 -12.48 -6.46 -0.11
C GLY A 240 -10.98 -6.59 0.04
N VAL A 241 -10.23 -5.69 -0.58
CA VAL A 241 -8.77 -5.59 -0.41
C VAL A 241 -8.42 -4.19 0.07
N VAL A 242 -7.84 -4.13 1.26
CA VAL A 242 -7.37 -2.91 1.91
C VAL A 242 -5.84 -2.90 1.89
N MET A 243 -5.24 -1.83 1.40
CA MET A 243 -3.79 -1.66 1.35
C MET A 243 -3.33 -0.41 2.11
N GLY A 244 -2.24 -0.56 2.85
CA GLY A 244 -1.60 0.52 3.62
C GLY A 244 -0.14 0.20 3.92
N THR A 245 0.54 1.02 4.73
CA THR A 245 1.89 0.69 5.21
C THR A 245 1.89 0.01 6.56
N SER A 246 0.96 0.37 7.45
CA SER A 246 0.87 -0.20 8.79
C SER A 246 -0.32 -1.13 8.92
N LEU A 247 -0.19 -2.17 9.74
CA LEU A 247 -1.29 -3.10 10.04
C LEU A 247 -1.94 -2.64 11.34
N ILE A 248 -3.17 -2.12 11.26
CA ILE A 248 -3.92 -1.75 12.45
C ILE A 248 -4.94 -2.81 12.77
N ASP A 249 -4.94 -3.24 14.02
CA ASP A 249 -5.89 -4.21 14.50
C ASP A 249 -7.31 -3.61 14.54
N ALA A 250 -8.07 -3.91 13.49
CA ALA A 250 -9.47 -3.53 13.37
C ALA A 250 -10.40 -4.42 14.22
N ASN A 251 -9.96 -5.60 14.65
CA ASN A 251 -10.78 -6.55 15.42
C ASN A 251 -11.06 -6.02 16.84
N ILE A 252 -10.25 -5.07 17.32
CA ILE A 252 -10.51 -4.34 18.56
C ILE A 252 -11.85 -3.59 18.51
N LEU A 253 -12.30 -3.19 17.32
CA LEU A 253 -13.56 -2.45 17.15
C LEU A 253 -14.75 -3.38 16.91
N ASN A 254 -14.54 -4.53 16.28
CA ASN A 254 -15.56 -5.54 16.06
C ASN A 254 -14.92 -6.92 15.98
N GLN A 255 -15.17 -7.76 16.98
CA GLN A 255 -14.64 -9.14 17.03
C GLN A 255 -15.21 -10.05 15.95
N GLN A 256 -16.32 -9.67 15.29
CA GLN A 256 -16.90 -10.41 14.17
C GLN A 256 -16.28 -10.04 12.81
N LEU A 257 -15.37 -9.06 12.77
CA LEU A 257 -14.68 -8.67 11.54
C LEU A 257 -13.76 -9.80 11.07
N THR A 258 -13.97 -10.27 9.84
CA THR A 258 -13.12 -11.29 9.18
C THR A 258 -12.13 -10.63 8.22
N LEU A 259 -11.39 -9.63 8.72
CA LEU A 259 -10.35 -8.95 7.96
C LEU A 259 -9.01 -9.63 8.20
N HIS A 260 -8.52 -10.36 7.19
CA HIS A 260 -7.27 -11.09 7.29
C HIS A 260 -6.07 -10.15 7.07
N GLY A 261 -5.25 -9.96 8.11
CA GLY A 261 -4.06 -9.10 8.07
C GLY A 261 -2.82 -9.83 7.54
N PHE A 262 -2.18 -9.27 6.52
CA PHE A 262 -0.94 -9.75 5.90
C PHE A 262 0.12 -8.64 5.96
N LYS A 263 1.13 -8.82 6.80
CA LYS A 263 2.16 -7.80 7.06
C LYS A 263 3.40 -8.00 6.22
N PHE A 264 3.93 -6.92 5.67
CA PHE A 264 5.16 -6.93 4.87
C PHE A 264 6.30 -7.77 5.49
N LEU A 265 6.95 -8.60 4.66
CA LEU A 265 8.04 -9.54 5.01
C LEU A 265 7.67 -10.70 5.96
N GLU A 266 6.43 -10.79 6.45
CA GLU A 266 5.93 -12.03 7.08
C GLU A 266 5.81 -13.17 6.05
N GLU A 267 5.76 -14.41 6.53
CA GLU A 267 5.57 -15.58 5.66
C GLU A 267 4.08 -15.76 5.38
N HIS A 268 3.67 -15.36 4.19
CA HIS A 268 2.33 -15.58 3.65
C HIS A 268 2.36 -15.51 2.12
N SER A 269 1.28 -15.94 1.46
CA SER A 269 1.19 -15.97 0.00
C SER A 269 1.39 -14.60 -0.66
N TYR A 270 0.99 -13.51 -0.01
CA TYR A 270 1.17 -12.17 -0.59
C TYR A 270 2.62 -11.64 -0.67
N ALA A 271 3.59 -12.27 -0.01
CA ALA A 271 4.91 -11.68 0.20
C ALA A 271 5.69 -11.44 -1.12
N GLU A 272 5.43 -12.24 -2.16
CA GLU A 272 6.13 -12.13 -3.45
C GLU A 272 5.60 -11.01 -4.36
N PHE A 273 4.46 -10.41 -4.03
CA PHE A 273 3.84 -9.39 -4.88
C PHE A 273 4.25 -7.96 -4.50
N PHE A 274 5.01 -7.76 -3.42
CA PHE A 274 5.42 -6.44 -2.95
C PHE A 274 6.93 -6.31 -2.96
N GLY A 275 7.44 -5.51 -3.91
CA GLY A 275 8.88 -5.39 -4.16
C GLY A 275 9.36 -6.24 -5.33
N PHE A 276 10.62 -6.05 -5.71
CA PHE A 276 11.30 -6.94 -6.66
C PHE A 276 12.06 -8.01 -5.89
N MET A 277 11.82 -9.27 -6.25
CA MET A 277 12.51 -10.43 -5.69
C MET A 277 13.89 -10.59 -6.36
N ASP A 278 14.80 -11.31 -5.71
CA ASP A 278 16.16 -11.53 -6.24
C ASP A 278 16.17 -12.13 -7.65
N TYR A 279 15.25 -13.06 -7.96
CA TYR A 279 15.14 -13.66 -9.29
C TYR A 279 14.62 -12.67 -10.35
N GLU A 280 13.77 -11.71 -9.97
CA GLU A 280 13.32 -10.61 -10.84
C GLU A 280 14.51 -9.67 -11.11
N MET A 281 15.28 -9.34 -10.07
CA MET A 281 16.49 -8.52 -10.19
C MET A 281 17.57 -9.17 -11.04
N TYR A 282 17.74 -10.49 -10.97
CA TYR A 282 18.64 -11.21 -11.87
C TYR A 282 18.25 -10.98 -13.34
N GLY A 283 16.96 -11.01 -13.66
CA GLY A 283 16.44 -10.68 -14.99
C GLY A 283 16.77 -9.25 -15.44
N ILE A 284 16.67 -8.26 -14.54
CA ILE A 284 17.12 -6.88 -14.80
C ILE A 284 18.61 -6.85 -15.10
N PHE A 285 19.45 -7.46 -14.26
CA PHE A 285 20.90 -7.35 -14.40
C PHE A 285 21.46 -8.07 -15.64
N GLN A 286 20.75 -9.10 -16.13
CA GLN A 286 21.09 -9.79 -17.37
C GLN A 286 20.46 -9.15 -18.61
N ASN A 287 19.68 -8.07 -18.46
CA ASN A 287 19.03 -7.42 -19.57
C ASN A 287 20.07 -6.72 -20.48
N PRO A 288 20.27 -7.17 -21.73
CA PRO A 288 21.29 -6.61 -22.62
C PRO A 288 21.11 -5.11 -22.88
N LEU A 289 19.88 -4.61 -22.74
CA LEU A 289 19.51 -3.23 -23.02
C LEU A 289 19.97 -2.25 -21.96
N LEU A 290 20.20 -2.74 -20.74
CA LEU A 290 20.76 -1.94 -19.66
C LEU A 290 22.30 -1.94 -19.71
N SER A 291 22.91 -2.95 -20.36
CA SER A 291 24.37 -3.08 -20.53
C SER A 291 25.17 -2.83 -19.23
N LEU A 292 24.65 -3.34 -18.10
CA LEU A 292 25.25 -3.13 -16.79
C LEU A 292 26.50 -4.00 -16.65
N THR A 293 27.61 -3.39 -16.23
CA THR A 293 28.82 -4.12 -15.84
C THR A 293 28.64 -4.80 -14.48
N GLU A 294 29.42 -5.84 -14.21
CA GLU A 294 29.42 -6.53 -12.90
C GLU A 294 29.64 -5.55 -11.73
N ASN A 295 30.53 -4.57 -11.91
CA ASN A 295 30.79 -3.52 -10.92
C ASN A 295 29.56 -2.64 -10.67
N GLN A 296 28.85 -2.23 -11.73
CA GLN A 296 27.61 -1.45 -11.60
C GLN A 296 26.52 -2.27 -10.90
N THR A 297 26.33 -3.54 -11.29
CA THR A 297 25.40 -4.46 -10.63
C THR A 297 25.72 -4.62 -9.14
N GLY A 298 27.00 -4.84 -8.81
CA GLY A 298 27.45 -4.93 -7.41
C GLY A 298 27.16 -3.65 -6.63
N TYR A 299 27.35 -2.49 -7.25
CA TYR A 299 27.08 -1.20 -6.63
C TYR A 299 25.59 -0.94 -6.41
N ILE A 300 24.72 -1.28 -7.36
CA ILE A 300 23.26 -1.21 -7.23
C ILE A 300 22.78 -2.14 -6.12
N LYS A 301 23.28 -3.39 -6.07
CA LYS A 301 22.95 -4.35 -5.00
C LYS A 301 23.36 -3.82 -3.64
N TYR A 302 24.56 -3.26 -3.52
CA TYR A 302 25.03 -2.68 -2.25
C TYR A 302 24.14 -1.52 -1.78
N TRP A 303 23.65 -0.67 -2.70
CA TRP A 303 22.78 0.45 -2.35
C TRP A 303 21.36 0.04 -1.94
N TYR A 304 20.77 -0.91 -2.68
CA TYR A 304 19.33 -1.15 -2.63
C TYR A 304 18.92 -2.53 -2.10
N ASN A 305 19.82 -3.53 -2.03
CA ASN A 305 19.52 -4.83 -1.42
C ASN A 305 19.57 -4.72 0.11
N GLY A 306 18.59 -5.31 0.81
CA GLY A 306 18.59 -5.23 2.28
C GLY A 306 17.37 -5.77 2.99
N TYR A 307 16.21 -5.72 2.34
CA TYR A 307 14.98 -6.30 2.88
C TYR A 307 14.99 -7.80 2.67
N LYS A 308 14.66 -8.55 3.71
CA LYS A 308 14.58 -10.00 3.66
C LYS A 308 13.21 -10.45 4.12
N THR A 309 12.58 -11.34 3.35
CA THR A 309 11.46 -12.12 3.86
C THR A 309 11.95 -12.95 5.05
N ARG A 310 11.03 -13.41 5.90
CA ARG A 310 11.39 -14.32 6.99
C ARG A 310 11.98 -15.66 6.52
N SER A 311 11.67 -16.08 5.30
CA SER A 311 12.32 -17.22 4.62
C SER A 311 13.71 -16.90 4.03
N GLY A 312 14.21 -15.67 4.21
CA GLY A 312 15.55 -15.24 3.82
C GLY A 312 15.68 -14.73 2.39
N LYS A 313 14.58 -14.61 1.63
CA LYS A 313 14.60 -14.11 0.24
C LYS A 313 14.80 -12.60 0.21
N ASP A 314 15.67 -12.13 -0.68
CA ASP A 314 15.91 -10.69 -0.86
C ASP A 314 14.74 -10.03 -1.60
N VAL A 315 14.40 -8.83 -1.12
CA VAL A 315 13.38 -7.95 -1.69
C VAL A 315 13.99 -6.56 -1.88
N TYR A 316 13.74 -5.96 -3.04
CA TYR A 316 14.22 -4.64 -3.42
C TYR A 316 13.03 -3.68 -3.56
N ASN A 317 13.24 -2.40 -3.23
CA ASN A 317 12.24 -1.36 -3.47
C ASN A 317 12.14 -1.08 -4.98
N PRO A 318 10.98 -1.31 -5.63
CA PRO A 318 10.82 -1.13 -7.06
C PRO A 318 11.11 0.29 -7.52
N HIS A 319 10.63 1.29 -6.79
CA HIS A 319 10.85 2.69 -7.16
C HIS A 319 12.32 3.09 -7.08
N SER A 320 13.04 2.65 -6.05
CA SER A 320 14.49 2.94 -5.94
C SER A 320 15.27 2.31 -7.10
N ILE A 321 14.98 1.04 -7.41
CA ILE A 321 15.62 0.34 -8.54
C ILE A 321 15.29 1.02 -9.85
N LEU A 322 14.01 1.24 -10.14
CA LEU A 322 13.60 1.80 -11.41
C LEU A 322 14.09 3.24 -11.57
N SER A 323 14.05 4.06 -10.51
CA SER A 323 14.57 5.44 -10.54
C SER A 323 16.08 5.47 -10.78
N CYS A 324 16.81 4.53 -10.19
CA CYS A 324 18.24 4.39 -10.45
C CYS A 324 18.51 4.06 -11.92
N LEU A 325 17.77 3.12 -12.50
CA LEU A 325 17.92 2.70 -13.89
C LEU A 325 17.50 3.80 -14.87
N ASP A 326 16.38 4.49 -14.62
CA ASP A 326 15.88 5.57 -15.48
C ASP A 326 16.85 6.77 -15.51
N ARG A 327 17.41 7.13 -14.35
CA ARG A 327 18.34 8.26 -14.25
C ARG A 327 19.79 7.89 -14.56
N GLY A 328 20.10 6.60 -14.63
CA GLY A 328 21.48 6.11 -14.73
C GLY A 328 22.37 6.53 -13.54
N LEU A 329 21.76 6.83 -12.38
CA LEU A 329 22.45 7.36 -11.20
C LEU A 329 22.11 6.51 -9.97
N VAL A 330 23.11 6.18 -9.18
CA VAL A 330 22.88 5.57 -7.86
C VAL A 330 22.79 6.69 -6.82
N SER A 331 21.63 6.83 -6.19
CA SER A 331 21.31 7.89 -5.23
C SER A 331 20.19 7.50 -4.27
N THR A 332 19.83 8.40 -3.37
CA THR A 332 18.67 8.25 -2.49
C THR A 332 17.38 8.58 -3.27
N TYR A 333 16.52 7.58 -3.45
CA TYR A 333 15.20 7.70 -4.09
C TYR A 333 14.04 7.46 -3.13
N LEU A 334 14.35 7.19 -1.85
CA LEU A 334 13.37 7.23 -0.79
C LEU A 334 12.78 8.63 -0.63
N GLU A 335 11.46 8.71 -0.71
CA GLU A 335 10.72 9.90 -0.37
C GLU A 335 10.36 9.87 1.12
N GLY A 336 10.81 10.89 1.85
CA GLY A 336 10.27 11.14 3.18
C GLY A 336 8.82 11.63 3.11
N SER A 337 8.08 11.46 4.20
CA SER A 337 6.95 12.35 4.49
C SER A 337 7.45 13.50 5.36
N ASP A 338 6.87 14.69 5.22
CA ASP A 338 7.12 15.83 6.13
C ASP A 338 7.03 15.41 7.61
N ASP A 339 6.09 14.50 7.86
CA ASP A 339 5.80 13.87 9.14
C ASP A 339 6.99 13.05 9.72
N LEU A 340 7.84 12.48 8.87
CA LEU A 340 9.03 11.72 9.28
C LEU A 340 10.21 12.63 9.57
N ALA A 341 10.35 13.74 8.85
CA ALA A 341 11.35 14.75 9.17
C ALA A 341 11.14 15.31 10.60
N VAL A 342 9.89 15.36 11.08
CA VAL A 342 9.58 15.69 12.48
C VAL A 342 10.02 14.58 13.44
N MET A 343 9.75 13.31 13.12
CA MET A 343 10.21 12.17 13.92
C MET A 343 11.75 12.09 14.00
N PHE A 344 12.46 12.51 12.96
CA PHE A 344 13.94 12.55 12.92
C PHE A 344 14.55 13.78 13.59
N LYS A 345 13.75 14.74 14.05
CA LYS A 345 14.24 15.91 14.81
C LYS A 345 14.12 15.74 16.33
N THR A 346 13.45 14.70 16.82
CA THR A 346 13.21 14.47 18.24
C THR A 346 14.16 13.41 18.86
N SER A 347 14.12 13.28 20.19
CA SER A 347 14.95 12.41 21.06
C SER A 347 15.20 10.94 20.61
N PRO A 348 14.32 10.24 19.87
CA PRO A 348 14.55 8.85 19.47
C PRO A 348 15.78 8.62 18.56
N VAL A 349 16.30 9.67 17.93
CA VAL A 349 17.49 9.60 17.05
C VAL A 349 18.73 9.11 17.79
N ASN A 350 18.93 9.50 19.05
CA ASN A 350 20.11 9.05 19.82
C ASN A 350 20.03 7.54 20.15
N ARG A 351 18.82 6.98 20.29
CA ARG A 351 18.62 5.55 20.50
C ARG A 351 18.62 4.76 19.20
N LEU A 352 18.12 5.34 18.10
CA LEU A 352 18.36 4.84 16.73
C LEU A 352 19.87 4.74 16.46
N GLN A 353 20.66 5.76 16.80
CA GLN A 353 22.11 5.74 16.67
C GLN A 353 22.76 4.62 17.49
N GLN A 354 22.33 4.41 18.75
CA GLN A 354 22.78 3.28 19.56
C GLN A 354 22.40 1.93 18.93
N LEU A 355 21.20 1.84 18.34
CA LEU A 355 20.72 0.70 17.58
C LEU A 355 21.58 0.40 16.34
N LEU A 356 22.02 1.44 15.63
CA LEU A 356 22.90 1.29 14.48
C LEU A 356 24.35 1.00 14.88
N ALA A 357 24.77 1.41 16.08
CA ALA A 357 26.13 1.24 16.59
C ALA A 357 26.34 -0.10 17.32
N VAL A 358 25.30 -0.64 17.96
CA VAL A 358 25.36 -1.82 18.82
C VAL A 358 24.44 -2.89 18.23
N ASN A 359 24.97 -3.77 17.39
CA ASN A 359 24.28 -4.87 16.70
C ASN A 359 23.63 -5.94 17.64
N SER A 360 23.22 -5.59 18.87
CA SER A 360 22.79 -6.55 19.90
C SER A 360 21.58 -6.13 20.73
N SER A 361 20.78 -5.17 20.27
CA SER A 361 19.51 -4.83 20.95
C SER A 361 18.35 -5.64 20.38
N THR A 362 17.59 -6.30 21.27
CA THR A 362 16.35 -7.01 20.93
C THR A 362 15.14 -6.16 21.25
N PHE A 363 14.16 -6.15 20.35
CA PHE A 363 12.91 -5.39 20.49
C PHE A 363 11.70 -6.31 20.45
N GLN A 364 10.68 -5.99 21.23
CA GLN A 364 9.40 -6.68 21.14
C GLN A 364 8.58 -6.02 20.05
N ILE A 365 8.58 -6.60 18.85
CA ILE A 365 7.82 -6.05 17.73
C ILE A 365 6.38 -6.52 17.83
N VAL A 366 5.46 -5.57 17.84
CA VAL A 366 4.03 -5.90 17.78
C VAL A 366 3.65 -6.23 16.34
N ARG A 367 2.85 -7.29 16.18
CA ARG A 367 2.39 -7.73 14.86
C ARG A 367 1.48 -6.67 14.22
N SER A 368 0.43 -6.28 14.95
CA SER A 368 -0.50 -5.23 14.60
C SER A 368 -0.44 -4.08 15.60
N LEU A 369 -0.63 -2.85 15.12
CA LEU A 369 -0.77 -1.66 15.95
C LEU A 369 -2.22 -1.53 16.41
N THR A 370 -2.42 -1.16 17.68
CA THR A 370 -3.74 -0.81 18.20
C THR A 370 -3.97 0.70 18.12
N PRO A 371 -5.22 1.19 18.24
CA PRO A 371 -5.49 2.62 18.41
C PRO A 371 -4.71 3.25 19.57
N ASP A 372 -4.52 2.51 20.67
CA ASP A 372 -3.73 2.97 21.81
C ASP A 372 -2.24 3.01 21.48
N ASN A 373 -1.71 2.06 20.70
CA ASN A 373 -0.31 2.13 20.24
C ASN A 373 -0.04 3.36 19.38
N LEU A 374 -0.97 3.78 18.52
CA LEU A 374 -0.81 5.01 17.74
C LEU A 374 -0.79 6.27 18.62
N ILE A 375 -1.54 6.25 19.73
CA ILE A 375 -1.53 7.32 20.72
C ILE A 375 -0.21 7.31 21.50
N ASP A 376 0.28 6.14 21.89
CA ASP A 376 1.59 5.99 22.55
C ASP A 376 2.72 6.45 21.63
N LEU A 377 2.64 6.14 20.33
CA LEU A 377 3.58 6.59 19.31
C LEU A 377 3.58 8.12 19.22
N ARG A 378 2.40 8.75 19.27
CA ARG A 378 2.28 10.20 19.34
C ARG A 378 3.00 10.75 20.57
N GLU A 379 2.69 10.23 21.75
CA GLU A 379 3.26 10.73 23.02
C GLU A 379 4.77 10.55 23.10
N THR A 380 5.29 9.46 22.50
CA THR A 380 6.72 9.20 22.35
C THR A 380 7.38 10.26 21.47
N TYR A 381 6.73 10.70 20.39
CA TYR A 381 7.25 11.76 19.53
C TYR A 381 7.16 13.15 20.18
N THR A 382 6.06 13.49 20.87
CA THR A 382 5.88 14.81 21.52
C THR A 382 6.71 14.97 22.80
N MET A 383 7.47 13.94 23.21
CA MET A 383 8.24 13.91 24.45
C MET A 383 7.37 14.17 25.71
N THR A 384 6.08 13.86 25.62
CA THR A 384 5.13 14.01 26.74
C THR A 384 4.97 12.71 27.54
N ALA A 385 5.53 11.60 27.05
CA ALA A 385 5.45 10.30 27.71
C ALA A 385 6.35 10.22 28.96
N LYS A 386 5.85 9.60 30.03
CA LYS A 386 6.63 9.27 31.25
C LYS A 386 7.52 8.04 31.07
N SER A 387 7.22 7.19 30.08
CA SER A 387 7.98 6.01 29.68
C SER A 387 8.09 5.99 28.16
N ASN A 388 9.30 5.84 27.61
CA ASN A 388 9.49 5.79 26.17
C ASN A 388 9.18 4.38 25.65
N ASN A 389 8.05 4.21 24.95
CA ASN A 389 7.69 2.93 24.33
C ASN A 389 8.37 2.77 22.96
N TYR A 390 9.68 2.52 22.99
CA TYR A 390 10.50 2.39 21.79
C TYR A 390 10.11 1.19 20.90
N ASP A 391 9.51 0.15 21.47
CA ASP A 391 9.05 -1.03 20.72
C ASP A 391 7.98 -0.68 19.68
N ILE A 392 7.04 0.21 20.03
CA ILE A 392 6.02 0.71 19.11
C ILE A 392 6.62 1.60 18.03
N LEU A 393 7.58 2.46 18.38
CA LEU A 393 8.29 3.30 17.41
C LEU A 393 9.05 2.45 16.38
N PHE A 394 9.76 1.41 16.83
CA PHE A 394 10.50 0.54 15.91
C PHE A 394 9.60 -0.39 15.11
N THR A 395 8.47 -0.80 15.66
CA THR A 395 7.41 -1.45 14.87
C THR A 395 6.94 -0.53 13.74
N TYR A 396 6.70 0.75 14.04
CA TYR A 396 6.28 1.72 13.02
C TYR A 396 7.37 1.96 11.95
N PHE A 397 8.65 2.02 12.32
CA PHE A 397 9.73 2.10 11.34
C PHE A 397 9.91 0.83 10.50
N LEU A 398 9.62 -0.35 11.05
CA LEU A 398 9.56 -1.60 10.29
C LEU A 398 8.43 -1.54 9.25
N ASP A 399 7.22 -1.13 9.65
CA ASP A 399 6.06 -0.97 8.75
C ASP A 399 6.33 0.03 7.61
N LEU A 400 7.08 1.10 7.91
CA LEU A 400 7.47 2.11 6.92
C LEU A 400 8.65 1.69 6.04
N GLY A 401 9.27 0.53 6.30
CA GLY A 401 10.41 0.02 5.52
C GLY A 401 11.74 0.72 5.83
N TYR A 402 11.85 1.41 6.96
CA TYR A 402 13.12 2.00 7.41
C TYR A 402 14.00 1.02 8.20
N LEU A 403 13.39 -0.05 8.71
CA LEU A 403 14.07 -1.15 9.40
C LEU A 403 13.70 -2.48 8.76
N CYS A 404 14.50 -3.51 9.03
CA CYS A 404 14.23 -4.91 8.69
C CYS A 404 14.57 -5.79 9.90
N ALA A 405 13.73 -6.79 10.18
CA ALA A 405 14.02 -7.82 11.18
C ALA A 405 14.91 -8.90 10.56
N TYR A 406 15.91 -9.42 11.30
CA TYR A 406 16.83 -10.43 10.76
C TYR A 406 17.15 -11.61 11.68
N LYS A 407 16.67 -11.60 12.93
CA LYS A 407 16.79 -12.75 13.85
C LYS A 407 15.70 -12.74 14.92
N ILE A 408 15.21 -13.92 15.28
CA ILE A 408 14.28 -14.15 16.39
C ILE A 408 15.09 -14.72 17.54
N GLU A 409 15.02 -14.08 18.71
CA GLU A 409 15.45 -14.73 19.94
C GLU A 409 14.23 -15.41 20.58
N ASN A 410 14.30 -16.73 20.76
CA ASN A 410 13.30 -17.51 21.47
C ASN A 410 13.36 -17.21 22.98
N LYS A 411 12.89 -16.03 23.37
CA LYS A 411 12.40 -15.78 24.72
C LYS A 411 10.87 -15.72 24.67
N VAL A 412 10.22 -15.90 25.81
CA VAL A 412 8.75 -15.85 25.91
C VAL A 412 8.29 -14.47 25.41
N GLY A 413 7.60 -14.46 24.25
CA GLY A 413 7.37 -13.26 23.44
C GLY A 413 8.45 -13.08 22.37
N ALA A 414 8.07 -13.12 21.08
CA ALA A 414 9.03 -13.06 19.97
C ALA A 414 9.79 -11.73 19.97
N SER A 415 11.04 -11.77 20.43
CA SER A 415 11.96 -10.64 20.40
C SER A 415 12.76 -10.67 19.10
N PHE A 416 12.86 -9.52 18.43
CA PHE A 416 13.51 -9.40 17.12
C PHE A 416 14.75 -8.51 17.21
N MET A 417 15.79 -8.89 16.48
CA MET A 417 16.88 -7.97 16.15
C MET A 417 16.53 -7.20 14.89
N LEU A 418 16.72 -5.88 14.95
CA LEU A 418 16.45 -4.96 13.85
C LEU A 418 17.76 -4.44 13.27
N LYS A 419 17.76 -4.21 11.96
CA LYS A 419 18.83 -3.52 11.24
C LYS A 419 18.24 -2.52 10.26
N VAL A 420 19.06 -1.58 9.81
CA VAL A 420 18.76 -0.80 8.61
C VAL A 420 18.94 -1.71 7.39
N PRO A 421 17.97 -1.76 6.47
CA PRO A 421 17.99 -2.75 5.41
C PRO A 421 19.17 -2.56 4.46
N ASN A 422 19.36 -1.35 3.93
CA ASN A 422 20.34 -1.08 2.86
C ASN A 422 21.02 0.30 3.02
N PHE A 423 21.99 0.59 2.17
CA PHE A 423 22.76 1.84 2.25
C PHE A 423 21.94 3.07 1.85
N GLU A 424 20.96 2.94 0.95
CA GLU A 424 20.02 4.02 0.63
C GLU A 424 19.31 4.55 1.90
N VAL A 425 18.84 3.65 2.76
CA VAL A 425 18.13 4.02 3.98
C VAL A 425 19.08 4.64 5.00
N VAL A 426 20.32 4.14 5.10
CA VAL A 426 21.37 4.79 5.90
C VAL A 426 21.57 6.22 5.45
N LYS A 427 21.74 6.44 4.13
CA LYS A 427 21.96 7.77 3.55
C LYS A 427 20.77 8.69 3.83
N PHE A 428 19.54 8.19 3.65
CA PHE A 428 18.32 8.91 3.96
C PHE A 428 18.27 9.38 5.42
N PHE A 429 18.63 8.53 6.38
CA PHE A 429 18.73 8.94 7.79
C PHE A 429 19.79 10.01 8.02
N LEU A 430 20.98 9.86 7.42
CA LEU A 430 22.07 10.84 7.56
C LEU A 430 21.68 12.23 7.03
N GLU A 431 20.89 12.28 5.95
CA GLU A 431 20.44 13.52 5.33
C GLU A 431 19.30 14.20 6.12
N ASN A 432 18.44 13.44 6.80
CA ASN A 432 17.23 13.95 7.43
C ASN A 432 17.29 14.08 8.96
N ALA A 433 18.23 13.40 9.61
CA ALA A 433 18.42 13.49 11.06
C ALA A 433 19.57 14.46 11.38
N SER A 434 19.25 15.66 11.87
CA SER A 434 20.20 16.74 12.12
C SER A 434 21.31 16.43 13.14
N ASN A 435 21.22 15.31 13.87
CA ASN A 435 22.19 14.89 14.88
C ASN A 435 23.03 13.66 14.48
N PHE A 436 22.94 13.18 13.23
CA PHE A 436 23.62 11.97 12.76
C PHE A 436 25.06 12.21 12.31
N THR A 437 25.90 12.79 13.16
CA THR A 437 27.28 13.16 12.81
C THR A 437 28.33 12.06 13.07
N ASN A 438 28.00 11.00 13.83
CA ASN A 438 28.96 9.97 14.29
C ASN A 438 28.64 8.53 13.85
N PHE A 439 28.06 8.32 12.67
CA PHE A 439 27.90 6.95 12.15
C PHE A 439 29.19 6.48 11.48
N ASN A 440 29.95 5.60 12.14
CA ASN A 440 31.07 4.90 11.52
C ASN A 440 30.54 3.94 10.45
N SER A 441 30.74 4.28 9.17
CA SER A 441 30.34 3.51 7.99
C SER A 441 31.10 2.19 7.80
N THR A 442 31.81 1.70 8.81
CA THR A 442 32.73 0.54 8.70
C THR A 442 32.00 -0.75 8.29
N HIS A 443 30.72 -0.90 8.60
CA HIS A 443 29.89 -2.04 8.16
C HIS A 443 29.42 -1.98 6.70
N PHE A 444 29.58 -0.84 6.04
CA PHE A 444 29.17 -0.59 4.66
C PHE A 444 30.38 -0.26 3.76
N SER A 445 31.60 -0.55 4.21
CA SER A 445 32.79 -0.34 3.40
C SER A 445 32.85 -1.39 2.26
N LEU A 446 32.40 -0.99 1.07
CA LEU A 446 33.01 -1.50 -0.15
C LEU A 446 34.50 -1.19 -0.03
N LYS A 447 35.34 -2.24 0.07
CA LYS A 447 36.74 -2.09 -0.29
C LYS A 447 36.74 -1.58 -1.73
N ARG A 448 36.99 -0.28 -1.90
CA ARG A 448 37.39 0.28 -3.19
C ARG A 448 38.69 -0.44 -3.56
N ASN A 449 38.58 -1.41 -4.45
CA ASN A 449 39.70 -1.86 -5.27
C ASN A 449 39.42 -1.41 -6.69
#